data_AF-A0AAD9MD68-F1
#
_entry.id   AF-A0AAD9MD68-F1
#
_cell.length_a   1.000
_cell.length_b   1.000
_cell.length_c   1.000
_cell.angle_alpha   90.00
_cell.angle_beta   90.00
_cell.angle_gamma   90.00
#
_symmetry.space_group_name_H-M   'P 1'
#
loop_
_entity.id
_entity.type
_entity.pdbx_description
1 polymer ?
#
loop_
_entity_poly.entity_id
_entity_poly.type
_entity_poly.pdbx_seq_one_letter_code
_entity_poly.pdbx_strand_id
1 'polypeptide(L)' 'MDGKIQQWQARQLQGILARCSTIDIPFPNARLASIALRTIQVDKELSSLVRRTLSTVSGDGSTAAGVVLRAETSLSSWK' A
#
# COMPACT_ATOMS: atom_id res chain seq x y z
N MET A 1 -1.46 -5.95 -41.57
CA MET A 1 -2.69 -6.01 -40.73
C MET A 1 -2.29 -6.14 -39.24
N ASP A 2 -1.25 -5.43 -38.82
CA ASP A 2 -0.52 -5.65 -37.56
C ASP A 2 -0.81 -4.63 -36.46
N GLY A 3 -1.48 -3.53 -36.79
CA GLY A 3 -1.70 -2.43 -35.85
C GLY A 3 -2.65 -2.75 -34.70
N LYS A 4 -3.57 -3.72 -34.87
CA LYS A 4 -4.55 -4.08 -33.84
C LYS A 4 -3.99 -5.01 -32.78
N ILE A 5 -3.12 -5.96 -33.14
CA ILE A 5 -2.56 -6.95 -32.20
C ILE A 5 -1.65 -6.26 -31.16
N GLN A 6 -0.82 -5.32 -31.63
CA GLN A 6 0.03 -4.47 -30.78
C GLN A 6 -0.79 -3.60 -29.80
N GLN A 7 -2.00 -3.20 -30.20
CA GLN A 7 -2.87 -2.36 -29.37
C GLN A 7 -3.55 -3.14 -28.24
N TRP A 8 -3.80 -4.45 -28.40
CA TRP A 8 -4.36 -5.31 -27.36
C TRP A 8 -3.36 -5.62 -26.24
N GLN A 9 -2.08 -5.83 -26.58
CA GLN A 9 -1.02 -6.09 -25.59
C GLN A 9 -0.73 -4.88 -24.70
N ALA A 10 -0.75 -3.66 -25.26
CA ALA A 10 -0.54 -2.44 -24.48
C ALA A 10 -1.65 -2.20 -23.43
N ARG A 11 -2.89 -2.59 -23.72
CA ARG A 11 -4.02 -2.48 -22.77
C ARG A 11 -4.00 -3.57 -21.70
N GLN A 12 -3.60 -4.79 -22.03
CA GLN A 12 -3.52 -5.87 -21.04
C GLN A 12 -2.43 -5.65 -19.99
N LEU A 13 -1.30 -5.05 -20.37
CA LEU A 13 -0.26 -4.72 -19.40
C LEU A 13 -0.68 -3.57 -18.47
N GLN A 14 -1.50 -2.60 -18.93
CA GLN A 14 -1.97 -1.50 -18.08
C GLN A 14 -2.90 -1.93 -16.93
N GLY A 15 -3.52 -3.12 -16.99
CA GLY A 15 -4.36 -3.63 -15.90
C GLY A 15 -3.58 -4.17 -14.69
N ILE A 16 -2.30 -4.52 -14.87
CA ILE A 16 -1.43 -5.08 -13.82
C ILE A 16 -0.61 -3.96 -13.13
N LEU A 17 -0.52 -2.78 -13.73
CA LEU A 17 0.55 -1.81 -13.46
C LEU A 17 0.27 -0.70 -12.44
N ALA A 18 -0.87 -0.68 -11.76
CA ALA A 18 -1.09 0.29 -10.68
C ALA A 18 -2.12 -0.18 -9.66
N ARG A 19 -1.89 -1.34 -9.04
CA ARG A 19 -2.65 -1.68 -7.83
C ARG A 19 -2.07 -0.88 -6.66
N CYS A 20 -2.76 0.21 -6.32
CA CYS A 20 -2.61 0.85 -5.02
C CYS A 20 -3.58 0.17 -4.04
N SER A 21 -3.12 -0.15 -2.84
CA SER A 21 -3.98 -0.69 -1.79
C SER A 21 -3.64 -0.04 -0.47
N THR A 22 -4.67 0.38 0.24
CA THR A 22 -4.57 1.04 1.55
C THR A 22 -5.25 0.16 2.58
N ILE A 23 -4.56 -0.09 3.69
CA ILE A 23 -5.07 -0.86 4.83
C ILE A 23 -4.95 0.01 6.06
N ASP A 24 -6.07 0.17 6.77
CA ASP A 24 -6.14 0.92 8.01
C ASP A 24 -6.31 -0.05 9.18
N ILE A 25 -5.37 -0.02 10.12
CA ILE A 25 -5.31 -0.91 11.28
C ILE A 25 -5.55 -0.06 12.55
N PRO A 26 -6.70 -0.19 13.21
CA PRO A 26 -7.00 0.57 14.42
C PRO A 26 -6.19 0.04 15.62
N PHE A 27 -5.63 0.96 16.41
CA PHE A 27 -4.95 0.66 17.67
C PHE A 27 -5.62 1.38 18.84
N PRO A 28 -5.72 0.73 20.02
CA PRO A 28 -6.40 1.32 21.17
C PRO A 28 -5.66 2.53 21.76
N ASN A 29 -4.37 2.72 21.43
CA ASN A 29 -3.62 3.91 21.81
C ASN A 29 -2.46 4.20 20.83
N ALA A 30 -1.98 5.44 20.87
CA ALA A 30 -0.87 5.92 20.03
C ALA A 30 0.42 5.13 20.22
N ARG A 31 0.73 4.74 21.46
CA ARG A 31 1.97 4.03 21.78
C ARG A 31 2.06 2.69 21.05
N LEU A 32 0.97 1.92 21.00
CA LEU A 32 0.91 0.66 20.27
C LEU A 32 1.01 0.86 18.76
N ALA A 33 0.34 1.89 18.21
CA ALA A 33 0.46 2.24 16.81
C ALA A 33 1.90 2.59 16.43
N SER A 34 2.60 3.37 17.27
CA SER A 34 4.01 3.72 17.06
C SER A 34 4.96 2.52 17.17
N ILE A 35 4.72 1.62 18.12
CA ILE A 35 5.49 0.37 18.22
C ILE A 35 5.27 -0.48 16.97
N ALA A 36 4.02 -0.68 16.54
CA ALA A 36 3.71 -1.44 15.34
C ALA A 36 4.36 -0.82 14.09
N LEU A 37 4.26 0.50 13.92
CA LEU A 37 4.93 1.24 12.84
C LEU A 37 6.42 0.91 12.81
N ARG A 38 7.12 1.08 13.94
CA ARG A 38 8.57 0.88 14.01
C ARG A 38 8.98 -0.57 13.79
N THR A 39 8.22 -1.53 14.34
CA THR A 39 8.50 -2.96 14.19
C THR A 39 8.32 -3.42 12.74
N ILE A 40 7.27 -2.95 12.06
CA ILE A 40 6.96 -3.33 10.68
C ILE A 40 7.91 -2.63 9.69
N GLN A 41 8.36 -1.41 9.98
CA GLN A 41 9.31 -0.66 9.15
C GLN A 41 10.68 -1.32 9.00
N VAL A 42 11.08 -2.18 9.95
CA VAL A 42 12.35 -2.91 9.88
C VAL A 42 12.31 -4.03 8.85
N ASP A 43 11.11 -4.48 8.47
CA ASP A 43 10.94 -5.52 7.46
C ASP A 43 11.25 -5.01 6.06
N LYS A 44 12.09 -5.74 5.34
CA LYS A 44 12.50 -5.40 3.98
C LYS A 44 11.38 -5.78 3.02
N GLU A 45 11.10 -4.91 2.06
CA GLU A 45 10.18 -5.23 0.97
C GLU A 45 10.65 -6.50 0.25
N LEU A 46 9.76 -7.50 0.18
CA LEU A 46 10.06 -8.83 -0.40
C LEU A 46 10.35 -8.76 -1.90
N SER A 47 9.94 -7.68 -2.57
CA SER A 47 10.18 -7.44 -3.99
C SER A 47 10.54 -5.98 -4.24
N SER A 48 11.52 -5.72 -5.11
CA SER A 48 11.88 -4.35 -5.55
C SER A 48 10.76 -3.63 -6.28
N LEU A 49 9.73 -4.37 -6.69
CA LEU A 49 8.57 -3.91 -7.43
C LEU A 49 7.48 -3.37 -6.51
N VAL A 50 7.51 -3.71 -5.22
CA VAL A 50 6.55 -3.26 -4.23
C VAL A 50 7.17 -2.13 -3.43
N ARG A 51 6.46 -1.00 -3.37
CA ARG A 51 6.79 0.12 -2.49
C ARG A 51 5.68 0.20 -1.46
N ARG A 52 6.04 0.09 -0.18
CA ARG A 52 5.12 0.28 0.94
C ARG A 52 5.47 1.54 1.70
N THR A 53 4.46 2.30 2.08
CA THR A 53 4.56 3.46 2.96
C THR A 53 3.68 3.19 4.18
N LEU A 54 4.22 3.44 5.37
CA LEU A 54 3.52 3.25 6.63
C LEU A 54 3.45 4.58 7.37
N SER A 55 2.27 4.94 7.88
CA SER A 55 2.07 6.16 8.66
C SER A 55 1.02 5.95 9.75
N THR A 56 1.04 6.78 10.79
CA THR A 56 -0.03 6.81 11.79
C THR A 56 -0.92 8.02 11.55
N VAL A 57 -2.23 7.80 11.51
CA VAL A 57 -3.26 8.85 11.38
C VAL A 57 -4.15 8.84 12.62
N SER A 58 -4.65 10.01 13.01
CA SER A 58 -5.68 10.10 14.04
C SER A 58 -6.94 9.37 13.57
N GLY A 59 -7.52 8.52 14.42
CA GLY A 59 -8.78 7.86 14.10
C GLY A 59 -9.91 8.88 14.08
N ASP A 60 -10.79 8.81 13.08
CA ASP A 60 -12.08 9.48 13.16
C ASP A 60 -12.82 8.88 14.36
N GLY A 61 -13.12 9.69 15.38
CA GLY A 61 -13.53 9.29 16.75
C GLY A 61 -14.77 8.39 16.90
N SER A 62 -15.21 7.74 15.83
CA SER A 62 -16.22 6.69 15.74
C SER A 62 -15.73 5.32 16.28
N THR A 63 -14.42 5.06 16.31
CA THR A 63 -13.84 3.84 16.92
C THR A 63 -13.14 4.20 18.23
N ALA A 64 -13.30 3.38 19.28
CA ALA A 64 -12.58 3.54 20.57
C ALA A 64 -11.04 3.52 20.43
N ALA A 65 -10.52 3.22 19.24
CA ALA A 65 -9.13 3.30 18.84
C ALA A 65 -8.79 4.72 18.34
N GLY A 66 -8.12 5.51 19.18
CA GLY A 66 -7.78 6.90 18.85
C GLY A 66 -6.70 7.07 17.76
N VAL A 67 -6.01 6.00 17.36
CA VAL A 67 -4.94 6.05 16.35
C VAL A 67 -5.02 4.85 15.40
N VAL A 68 -4.86 5.12 14.11
CA VAL A 68 -4.86 4.14 13.03
C VAL A 68 -3.47 4.07 12.40
N LEU A 69 -2.95 2.87 12.19
CA LEU A 69 -1.78 2.65 11.35
C LEU A 69 -2.26 2.44 9.91
N ARG A 70 -1.88 3.33 9.02
CA ARG A 70 -2.17 3.26 7.59
C ARG A 70 -0.98 2.67 6.84
N ALA A 71 -1.25 1.61 6.08
CA ALA A 71 -0.31 0.99 5.18
C ALA A 71 -0.77 1.19 3.74
N GLU A 72 0.07 1.83 2.94
CA GLU A 72 -0.16 2.09 1.52
C GLU A 72 0.85 1.30 0.71
N THR A 73 0.39 0.52 -0.26
CA THR A 73 1.26 -0.23 -1.16
C THR A 73 1.03 0.22 -2.59
N SER A 74 2.10 0.54 -3.32
CA SER A 74 2.07 0.78 -4.77
C SER A 74 2.94 -0.26 -5.48
N LEU A 75 2.38 -0.89 -6.50
CA LEU A 75 3.15 -1.71 -7.43
C LEU A 75 3.83 -0.78 -8.45
N SER A 76 5.16 -0.83 -8.51
CA SER A 76 5.93 -0.15 -9.56
C SER A 76 5.99 -1.01 -10.82
N SER A 77 5.80 -0.36 -11.98
CA SER A 77 5.79 -1.05 -13.27
C SER A 77 7.14 -1.67 -13.59
N TRP A 78 7.10 -2.87 -14.17
CA TRP A 78 8.28 -3.49 -14.77
C TRP A 78 8.71 -2.61 -15.94
N LYS A 79 10.02 -2.45 -16.09
CA LYS A 79 10.64 -1.65 -17.15
C LYS A 79 11.01 -2.54 -18.32
#